data_AF-D1C3F1-F1
#
_entry.id   AF-D1C3F1-F1
#
_cell.length_a   1.000
_cell.length_b   1.000
_cell.length_c   1.000
_cell.angle_alpha   90.00
_cell.angle_beta   90.00
_cell.angle_gamma   90.00
#
_symmetry.space_group_name_H-M   'P 1'
#
loop_
_entity.id
_entity.type
_entity.pdbx_description
1 polymer ?
#
loop_
_entity_poly.entity_id
_entity_poly.type
_entity_poly.pdbx_seq_one_letter_code
_entity_poly.pdbx_strand_id
1 'polypeptide(L)'
;MSMSTILTKVISRLIFLPTFVTAVAILVKGYFGAGDGFSAGVIAGTGVVIQFLAFGPRELFARYPSLRRAPLLAWSGLLLGLATAFAPVLWGDPIMTHYPRPGEEVPHLGLLAFHTAVLFDAAVFLLVFGMIVSVLGAIGNRYGSEGVDS
;
A
#
# COMPACT_ATOMS: atom_id res chain seq x y z
N MET A 1 18.43 17.63 21.64
CA MET A 1 18.00 16.31 21.12
C MET A 1 18.54 15.25 22.06
N SER A 2 17.66 14.45 22.67
CA SER A 2 18.07 13.31 23.50
C SER A 2 18.72 12.23 22.62
N MET A 3 19.71 11.49 23.12
CA MET A 3 20.32 10.36 22.39
C MET A 3 19.27 9.30 22.00
N SER A 4 18.20 9.14 22.80
CA SER A 4 17.08 8.25 22.48
C SER A 4 16.38 8.64 21.17
N THR A 5 16.24 9.94 20.88
CA THR A 5 15.63 10.45 19.65
C THR A 5 16.48 10.15 18.41
N ILE A 6 17.81 10.22 18.53
CA ILE A 6 18.72 9.91 17.42
C ILE A 6 18.64 8.42 17.08
N LEU A 7 18.70 7.56 18.11
CA LEU A 7 18.62 6.11 17.93
C LEU A 7 17.30 5.70 17.26
N THR A 8 16.16 6.22 17.71
CA THR A 8 14.85 5.93 17.10
C THR A 8 14.80 6.34 15.63
N LYS A 9 15.27 7.55 15.26
CA LYS A 9 15.30 8.02 13.86
C LYS A 9 16.21 7.17 12.97
N VAL A 10 17.33 6.67 13.50
CA VAL A 10 18.25 5.81 12.75
C VAL A 10 17.63 4.43 12.53
N ILE A 11 17.12 3.81 13.59
CA ILE A 11 16.51 2.47 13.50
C ILE A 11 15.27 2.50 12.61
N SER A 12 14.38 3.49 12.76
CA SER A 12 13.17 3.61 11.94
C SER A 12 13.50 3.71 10.44
N ARG A 13 14.57 4.46 10.11
CA ARG A 13 15.06 4.59 8.73
C ARG A 13 15.64 3.27 8.20
N LEU A 14 16.34 2.52 9.05
CA LEU A 14 16.96 1.26 8.66
C LEU A 14 15.91 0.17 8.40
N ILE A 15 14.89 0.06 9.26
CA ILE A 15 13.84 -0.97 9.14
C ILE A 15 12.82 -0.66 8.04
N PHE A 16 12.68 0.61 7.64
CA PHE A 16 11.72 1.02 6.62
C PHE A 16 11.90 0.26 5.29
N LEU A 17 13.14 0.14 4.81
CA LEU A 17 13.42 -0.55 3.55
C LEU A 17 13.13 -2.05 3.63
N PRO A 18 13.62 -2.83 4.62
CA PRO A 18 13.23 -4.22 4.84
C PRO A 18 11.72 -4.43 4.95
N THR A 19 11.00 -3.58 5.70
CA THR A 19 9.54 -3.66 5.82
C THR A 19 8.85 -3.47 4.47
N PHE A 20 9.28 -2.48 3.68
CA PHE A 20 8.72 -2.23 2.37
C PHE A 20 9.01 -3.37 1.38
N VAL A 21 10.24 -3.89 1.38
CA VAL A 21 10.62 -5.07 0.58
C VAL A 21 9.79 -6.29 0.99
N THR A 22 9.55 -6.48 2.30
CA THR A 22 8.72 -7.58 2.81
C THR A 22 7.27 -7.45 2.35
N ALA A 23 6.71 -6.25 2.37
CA ALA A 23 5.37 -5.99 1.82
C ALA A 23 5.27 -6.35 0.34
N VAL A 24 6.24 -5.91 -0.47
CA VAL A 24 6.30 -6.25 -1.90
C VAL A 24 6.49 -7.76 -2.11
N ALA A 25 7.32 -8.40 -1.31
CA ALA A 25 7.53 -9.84 -1.38
C ALA A 25 6.25 -10.62 -1.07
N ILE A 26 5.45 -10.18 -0.10
CA ILE A 26 4.14 -10.79 0.22
C ILE A 26 3.14 -10.56 -0.91
N LEU A 27 3.10 -9.36 -1.49
CA LEU A 27 2.26 -9.05 -2.65
C LEU A 27 2.56 -9.99 -3.83
N VAL A 28 3.84 -10.21 -4.12
CA VAL A 28 4.27 -11.11 -5.20
C VAL A 28 4.05 -12.58 -4.84
N LYS A 29 4.26 -12.96 -3.57
CA LYS A 29 4.07 -14.34 -3.08
C LYS A 29 2.61 -14.78 -3.12
N GLY A 30 1.65 -13.85 -3.09
CA GLY A 30 0.23 -14.15 -3.29
C GLY A 30 -0.07 -14.93 -4.57
N TYR A 31 0.84 -14.89 -5.56
CA TYR A 31 0.77 -15.74 -6.75
C TYR A 31 0.97 -17.24 -6.46
N PHE A 32 1.86 -17.61 -5.53
CA PHE A 32 2.30 -19.00 -5.32
C PHE A 32 1.78 -19.62 -4.00
N GLY A 33 1.06 -18.88 -3.15
CA GLY A 33 0.60 -19.38 -1.85
C GLY A 33 0.05 -18.28 -0.94
N ALA A 34 0.17 -18.47 0.38
CA ALA A 34 -0.39 -17.55 1.38
C ALA A 34 0.30 -16.17 1.37
N GLY A 35 -0.40 -15.18 0.81
CA GLY A 35 -0.09 -13.74 0.78
C GLY A 35 -1.20 -13.01 0.01
N ASP A 36 -1.51 -11.76 0.36
CA ASP A 36 -2.54 -10.98 -0.32
C ASP A 36 -2.21 -9.48 -0.37
N GLY A 37 -2.92 -8.75 -1.25
CA GLY A 37 -2.79 -7.30 -1.39
C GLY A 37 -3.04 -6.53 -0.09
N PHE A 38 -3.94 -7.03 0.74
CA PHE A 38 -4.31 -6.41 2.01
C PHE A 38 -3.16 -6.46 3.02
N SER A 39 -2.62 -7.64 3.32
CA SER A 39 -1.54 -7.81 4.29
C SER A 39 -0.28 -7.08 3.84
N ALA A 40 0.04 -7.12 2.55
CA ALA A 40 1.12 -6.33 1.97
C ALA A 40 0.91 -4.82 2.21
N GLY A 41 -0.31 -4.31 1.99
CA GLY A 41 -0.65 -2.91 2.21
C GLY A 41 -0.51 -2.50 3.68
N VAL A 42 -0.94 -3.35 4.61
CA VAL A 42 -0.81 -3.13 6.06
C VAL A 42 0.66 -3.08 6.49
N ILE A 43 1.49 -4.00 5.99
CA ILE A 43 2.93 -4.05 6.32
C ILE A 43 3.64 -2.80 5.79
N ALA A 44 3.40 -2.43 4.54
CA ALA A 44 3.95 -1.20 3.96
C ALA A 44 3.48 0.05 4.73
N GLY A 45 2.19 0.11 5.07
CA GLY A 45 1.61 1.19 5.87
C GLY A 45 2.24 1.30 7.26
N THR A 46 2.46 0.17 7.93
CA THR A 46 3.13 0.12 9.24
C THR A 46 4.55 0.69 9.17
N GLY A 47 5.29 0.38 8.10
CA GLY A 47 6.59 1.00 7.85
C GLY A 47 6.51 2.53 7.79
N VAL A 48 5.49 3.08 7.13
CA VAL A 48 5.27 4.54 7.09
C VAL A 48 4.83 5.10 8.45
N VAL A 49 3.99 4.39 9.20
CA VAL A 49 3.60 4.78 10.56
C VAL A 49 4.82 4.92 11.47
N ILE A 50 5.76 3.98 11.41
CA ILE A 50 6.99 4.05 12.22
C ILE A 50 7.82 5.29 11.83
N GLN A 51 7.91 5.60 10.54
CA GLN A 51 8.58 6.81 10.07
C GLN A 51 7.86 8.09 10.51
N PHE A 52 6.52 8.08 10.49
CA PHE A 52 5.69 9.18 10.98
C PHE A 52 5.95 9.45 12.46
N LEU A 53 6.02 8.41 13.29
CA LEU A 53 6.27 8.54 14.72
C LEU A 53 7.71 9.00 15.03
N ALA A 54 8.70 8.54 14.25
CA ALA A 54 10.10 8.86 14.50
C ALA A 54 10.51 10.27 14.02
N PHE A 55 9.98 10.73 12.89
CA PHE A 55 10.37 12.00 12.26
C PHE A 55 9.29 13.09 12.41
N GLY A 56 8.04 12.72 12.67
CA GLY A 56 6.90 13.64 12.68
C GLY A 56 6.35 13.94 11.28
N PRO A 57 5.15 14.56 11.20
CA PRO A 57 4.44 14.78 9.95
C PRO A 57 5.21 15.69 8.97
N ARG A 58 5.79 16.79 9.47
CA ARG A 58 6.49 17.78 8.62
C ARG A 58 7.72 17.17 7.94
N GLU A 59 8.58 16.50 8.69
CA GLU A 59 9.79 15.86 8.15
C GLU A 59 9.45 14.70 7.19
N LEU A 60 8.42 13.89 7.52
CA LEU A 60 7.99 12.78 6.66
C LEU A 60 7.52 13.26 5.28
N PHE A 61 6.59 14.21 5.24
CA PHE A 61 6.01 14.70 3.98
C PHE A 61 6.95 15.64 3.20
N ALA A 62 8.00 16.16 3.84
CA ALA A 62 9.10 16.83 3.14
C ALA A 62 10.03 15.80 2.46
N ARG A 63 10.30 14.66 3.13
CA ARG A 63 11.17 13.61 2.60
C ARG A 63 10.51 12.76 1.52
N TYR A 64 9.20 12.54 1.61
CA TYR A 64 8.42 11.76 0.66
C TYR A 64 7.22 12.56 0.16
N PRO A 65 7.42 13.49 -0.80
CA PRO A 65 6.34 14.34 -1.32
C PRO A 65 5.21 13.54 -1.97
N SER A 66 5.50 12.35 -2.51
CA SER A 66 4.52 11.45 -3.11
C SER A 66 3.45 10.98 -2.12
N LEU A 67 3.77 10.85 -0.83
CA LEU A 67 2.80 10.45 0.21
C LEU A 67 1.65 11.46 0.35
N ARG A 68 1.83 12.72 -0.07
CA ARG A 68 0.75 13.72 -0.10
C ARG A 68 -0.37 13.36 -1.07
N ARG A 69 -0.07 12.52 -2.07
CA ARG A 69 -1.04 12.00 -3.05
C ARG A 69 -1.64 10.66 -2.61
N ALA A 70 -1.41 10.23 -1.37
CA ALA A 70 -1.98 8.98 -0.85
C ALA A 70 -3.50 8.88 -0.97
N PRO A 71 -4.30 9.95 -0.82
CA PRO A 71 -5.75 9.86 -1.06
C PRO A 71 -6.06 9.46 -2.50
N LEU A 72 -5.31 9.98 -3.48
CA LEU A 72 -5.47 9.61 -4.88
C LEU A 72 -5.07 8.16 -5.14
N LEU A 73 -4.01 7.68 -4.47
CA LEU A 73 -3.63 6.26 -4.52
C LEU A 73 -4.77 5.37 -3.99
N ALA A 74 -5.37 5.74 -2.87
CA ALA A 74 -6.51 5.01 -2.30
C ALA A 74 -7.69 4.94 -3.28
N TRP A 75 -8.08 6.08 -3.84
CA TRP A 75 -9.15 6.14 -4.85
C TRP A 75 -8.82 5.34 -6.11
N SER A 76 -7.59 5.40 -6.61
CA SER A 76 -7.18 4.61 -7.77
C SER A 76 -7.22 3.11 -7.48
N GLY A 77 -6.81 2.68 -6.27
CA GLY A 77 -6.89 1.29 -5.85
C GLY A 77 -8.34 0.81 -5.75
N LEU A 78 -9.23 1.64 -5.19
CA LEU A 78 -10.65 1.33 -5.13
C LEU A 78 -11.28 1.17 -6.52
N LEU A 79 -11.04 2.14 -7.42
CA LEU A 79 -11.60 2.09 -8.78
C LEU A 79 -11.04 0.91 -9.58
N LEU A 80 -9.75 0.62 -9.45
CA LEU A 80 -9.13 -0.52 -10.11
C LEU A 80 -9.65 -1.85 -9.55
N GLY A 81 -9.86 -1.94 -8.23
CA GLY A 81 -10.42 -3.11 -7.57
C GLY A 81 -11.86 -3.36 -7.99
N LEU A 82 -12.68 -2.32 -8.07
CA LEU A 82 -14.04 -2.39 -8.60
C LEU A 82 -14.05 -2.81 -10.07
N ALA A 83 -13.22 -2.18 -10.91
CA ALA A 83 -13.15 -2.50 -12.33
C ALA A 83 -12.74 -3.98 -12.55
N THR A 84 -11.76 -4.48 -11.81
CA THR A 84 -11.30 -5.87 -11.91
C THR A 84 -12.30 -6.87 -11.35
N ALA A 85 -12.99 -6.54 -10.25
CA ALA A 85 -14.03 -7.39 -9.67
C ALA A 85 -15.28 -7.51 -10.56
N PHE A 86 -15.67 -6.41 -11.20
CA PHE A 86 -16.90 -6.32 -12.01
C PHE A 86 -16.68 -6.55 -13.51
N ALA A 87 -15.44 -6.49 -14.01
CA ALA A 87 -15.12 -6.80 -15.41
C ALA A 87 -15.77 -8.11 -15.91
N PRO A 88 -15.76 -9.23 -15.16
CA PRO A 88 -16.33 -10.50 -15.65
C PRO A 88 -17.85 -10.47 -15.87
N VAL A 89 -18.56 -9.59 -15.15
CA VAL A 89 -20.01 -9.43 -15.30
C VAL A 89 -20.38 -8.95 -16.71
N LEU A 90 -19.50 -8.19 -17.36
CA LEU A 90 -19.70 -7.75 -18.74
C LEU A 90 -19.70 -8.90 -19.75
N TRP A 91 -19.10 -10.04 -19.38
CA TRP A 91 -19.08 -11.27 -20.18
C TRP A 91 -20.10 -12.32 -19.70
N GLY A 92 -20.98 -11.96 -18.75
CA GLY A 92 -21.99 -12.86 -18.20
C GLY A 92 -21.46 -13.83 -17.13
N ASP A 93 -20.22 -13.67 -16.68
CA ASP A 93 -19.61 -14.48 -15.62
C ASP A 93 -19.91 -13.89 -14.22
N PRO A 94 -19.84 -14.71 -13.15
CA PRO A 94 -19.99 -14.23 -11.78
C PRO A 94 -18.99 -13.12 -11.42
N ILE A 95 -19.37 -12.24 -10.50
CA ILE A 95 -18.48 -11.23 -9.90
C ILE A 95 -17.23 -11.93 -9.32
N MET A 96 -16.06 -11.29 -9.46
CA MET A 96 -14.76 -11.82 -9.02
C MET A 96 -14.28 -13.07 -9.77
N THR A 97 -14.87 -13.40 -10.93
CA THR A 97 -14.29 -14.41 -11.80
C THR A 97 -12.95 -13.91 -12.32
N HIS A 98 -11.88 -14.63 -12.04
CA HIS A 98 -10.55 -14.24 -12.48
C HIS A 98 -10.16 -14.99 -13.76
N TYR A 99 -9.63 -14.25 -14.72
CA TYR A 99 -9.02 -14.76 -15.94
C TYR A 99 -7.50 -14.75 -15.85
N PRO A 100 -6.82 -15.68 -16.54
CA PRO A 100 -7.38 -16.85 -17.25
C PRO A 100 -7.97 -17.90 -16.30
N ARG A 101 -8.97 -18.64 -16.76
CA ARG A 101 -9.67 -19.63 -15.90
C ARG A 101 -8.69 -20.75 -15.50
N PRO A 102 -8.92 -21.46 -14.37
CA PRO A 102 -8.06 -22.58 -13.97
C PRO A 102 -7.91 -23.60 -15.11
N GLY A 103 -6.70 -23.70 -15.68
CA GLY A 103 -6.38 -24.61 -16.80
C GLY A 103 -6.27 -23.97 -18.20
N GLU A 104 -6.54 -22.67 -18.35
CA GLU A 104 -6.25 -21.94 -19.60
C GLU A 104 -4.78 -21.51 -19.68
N GLU A 105 -4.23 -21.48 -20.91
CA GLU A 105 -2.87 -21.00 -21.16
C GLU A 105 -2.74 -19.54 -20.71
N VAL A 106 -1.93 -19.32 -19.68
CA VAL A 106 -1.73 -17.97 -19.15
C VAL A 106 -0.87 -17.16 -20.11
N PRO A 107 -1.18 -15.90 -20.45
CA PRO A 107 -0.24 -15.04 -21.15
C PRO A 107 0.92 -14.70 -20.21
N HIS A 108 2.14 -15.10 -20.57
CA HIS A 108 3.35 -14.85 -19.77
C HIS A 108 4.05 -13.58 -20.32
N LEU A 109 4.30 -12.56 -19.49
CA LEU A 109 5.44 -11.66 -19.72
C LEU A 109 6.59 -12.11 -18.82
N GLY A 110 7.51 -12.89 -19.39
CA GLY A 110 8.63 -13.46 -18.64
C GLY A 110 8.14 -14.48 -17.60
N LEU A 111 8.40 -14.21 -16.31
CA LEU A 111 7.99 -15.05 -15.17
C LEU A 111 6.61 -14.66 -14.60
N LEU A 112 5.98 -13.59 -15.11
CA LEU A 112 4.73 -13.07 -14.59
C LEU A 112 3.56 -13.54 -15.46
N ALA A 113 2.78 -14.46 -14.93
CA ALA A 113 1.53 -14.89 -15.52
C ALA A 113 0.47 -13.80 -15.25
N PHE A 114 -0.10 -13.22 -16.31
CA PHE A 114 -1.13 -12.19 -16.16
C PHE A 114 -2.43 -12.82 -15.67
N HIS A 115 -2.60 -12.83 -14.34
CA HIS A 115 -3.86 -13.19 -13.70
C HIS A 115 -4.55 -11.93 -13.20
N THR A 116 -5.81 -11.75 -13.56
CA THR A 116 -6.64 -10.64 -13.06
C THR A 116 -6.72 -10.61 -11.53
N ALA A 117 -6.49 -11.75 -10.85
CA ALA A 117 -6.35 -11.80 -9.38
C ALA A 117 -5.14 -11.00 -8.87
N VAL A 118 -3.98 -11.05 -9.55
CA VAL A 118 -2.80 -10.26 -9.17
C VAL A 118 -3.07 -8.78 -9.32
N LEU A 119 -3.81 -8.39 -10.37
CA LEU A 119 -4.22 -7.00 -10.57
C LEU A 119 -5.20 -6.54 -9.48
N PHE A 120 -6.13 -7.41 -9.08
CA PHE A 120 -7.03 -7.16 -7.96
C PHE A 120 -6.26 -6.99 -6.64
N ASP A 121 -5.29 -7.86 -6.34
CA ASP A 121 -4.44 -7.75 -5.16
C ASP A 121 -3.60 -6.46 -5.16
N ALA A 122 -3.04 -6.09 -6.32
CA ALA A 122 -2.34 -4.81 -6.46
C ALA A 122 -3.28 -3.61 -6.21
N ALA A 123 -4.53 -3.69 -6.65
CA ALA A 123 -5.54 -2.68 -6.40
C ALA A 123 -5.87 -2.55 -4.90
N VAL A 124 -6.04 -3.69 -4.21
CA VAL A 124 -6.24 -3.75 -2.75
C VAL A 124 -5.03 -3.19 -2.01
N PHE A 125 -3.80 -3.52 -2.43
CA PHE A 125 -2.58 -2.97 -1.86
C PHE A 125 -2.56 -1.43 -1.93
N LEU A 126 -2.82 -0.87 -3.11
CA LEU A 126 -2.86 0.58 -3.32
C LEU A 126 -3.94 1.25 -2.45
N LEU A 127 -5.12 0.63 -2.36
CA LEU A 127 -6.22 1.09 -1.53
C LEU A 127 -5.80 1.16 -0.05
N VAL A 128 -5.33 0.04 0.51
CA VAL A 128 -4.99 -0.07 1.93
C VAL A 128 -3.82 0.85 2.28
N PHE A 129 -2.74 0.80 1.50
CA PHE A 129 -1.58 1.66 1.72
C PHE A 129 -1.93 3.14 1.64
N GLY A 130 -2.68 3.54 0.60
CA GLY A 130 -3.14 4.90 0.40
C GLY A 130 -4.02 5.38 1.55
N MET A 131 -4.93 4.53 2.05
CA MET A 131 -5.80 4.85 3.18
C MET A 131 -5.00 5.10 4.46
N ILE A 132 -4.05 4.23 4.81
CA ILE A 132 -3.22 4.38 6.01
C ILE A 132 -2.46 5.72 5.97
N VAL A 133 -1.80 6.02 4.85
CA VAL A 133 -1.04 7.26 4.69
C VAL A 133 -1.96 8.49 4.70
N SER A 134 -3.17 8.38 4.13
CA SER A 134 -4.16 9.47 4.16
C SER A 134 -4.61 9.81 5.58
N VAL A 135 -4.84 8.78 6.41
CA VAL A 135 -5.17 8.96 7.83
C VAL A 135 -4.02 9.63 8.58
N LEU A 136 -2.77 9.20 8.35
CA LEU A 136 -1.58 9.85 8.92
C LEU A 136 -1.47 11.33 8.51
N GLY A 137 -1.79 11.65 7.26
CA GLY A 137 -1.84 13.03 6.78
C GLY A 137 -2.90 13.87 7.49
N ALA A 138 -4.10 13.31 7.69
CA ALA A 138 -5.17 13.99 8.43
C ALA A 138 -4.80 14.24 9.90
N ILE A 139 -4.19 13.24 10.55
CA ILE A 139 -3.65 13.35 11.91
C ILE A 139 -2.58 14.45 11.97
N GLY A 140 -1.60 14.39 11.07
CA GLY A 140 -0.49 15.35 11.03
C GLY A 140 -0.94 16.80 10.83
N ASN A 141 -2.00 17.03 10.05
CA ASN A 141 -2.57 18.35 9.85
C ASN A 141 -3.27 18.89 11.10
N ARG A 142 -4.04 18.04 11.82
CA ARG A 142 -4.75 18.45 13.05
C ARG A 142 -3.79 18.86 14.16
N TYR A 143 -2.78 18.04 14.44
CA TYR A 143 -1.77 18.36 15.47
C TYR A 143 -0.85 19.51 15.05
N GLY A 144 -0.74 19.79 13.75
CA GLY A 144 0.02 20.92 13.23
C GLY A 144 -0.68 22.28 13.39
N SER A 145 -2.02 22.30 13.47
CA SER A 145 -2.82 23.53 13.64
C SER A 145 -3.02 23.95 15.10
N GLU A 146 -3.00 23.01 16.05
CA GLU A 146 -3.22 23.30 17.48
C GLU A 146 -2.02 24.00 18.16
N GLY A 147 -0.83 23.94 17.56
CA GLY A 147 0.39 24.60 18.09
C GLY A 147 0.62 26.04 17.63
N VAL A 148 -0.33 26.65 16.90
CA VAL A 148 -0.23 28.03 16.40
C VAL A 148 -1.16 28.99 17.18
N ASP A 149 -2.13 28.46 17.93
CA ASP A 149 -3.14 29.22 18.69
C ASP A 149 -2.85 29.32 20.21
N SER A 150 -1.61 29.08 20.64
CA SER A 150 -1.19 29.18 22.06
C SER A 150 0.05 30.03 22.25
#